data_AF-A0A2V7S0K5-F1
#
_entry.id   AF-A0A2V7S0K5-F1
#
_cell.length_a   1.000
_cell.length_b   1.000
_cell.length_c   1.000
_cell.angle_alpha   90.00
_cell.angle_beta   90.00
_cell.angle_gamma   90.00
#
_symmetry.space_group_name_H-M   'P 1'
#
loop_
_entity.id
_entity.type
_entity.pdbx_description
1 polymer ?
#
loop_
_entity_poly.entity_id
_entity_poly.type
_entity_poly.pdbx_seq_one_letter_code
_entity_poly.pdbx_strand_id
1 'polypeptide(L)'
;MADPRDILVEVVYTFGAEAGRYSCTLGEGTPGAMRELFSNTVEQALRETPNVWERPGARRYVLKQVARIGRESARVARQTPGAEITVDIFIQTAQELTAQQQLVCDRMAATRPEWALISGVFCMNLPWLRR
;
A
#
# COMPACT_ATOMS: atom_id res chain seq x y z
N MET A 1 0.17 0.35 21.24
CA MET A 1 0.98 0.01 20.06
C MET A 1 0.33 -1.19 19.39
N ALA A 2 -0.10 -1.03 18.14
CA ALA A 2 -0.76 -2.10 17.37
C ALA A 2 0.24 -3.23 17.05
N ASP A 3 -0.23 -4.49 17.01
CA ASP A 3 0.56 -5.65 16.61
C ASP A 3 0.84 -5.56 15.09
N PRO A 4 2.12 -5.56 14.64
CA PRO A 4 2.47 -5.56 13.22
C PRO A 4 1.77 -6.66 12.40
N ARG A 5 1.46 -7.81 13.02
CA ARG A 5 0.78 -8.93 12.36
C ARG A 5 -0.67 -8.58 12.01
N ASP A 6 -1.38 -7.90 12.91
CA ASP A 6 -2.76 -7.46 12.67
C ASP A 6 -2.82 -6.43 11.54
N ILE A 7 -1.86 -5.51 11.52
CA ILE A 7 -1.70 -4.52 10.45
C ILE A 7 -1.47 -5.21 9.11
N LEU A 8 -0.56 -6.20 9.07
CA LEU A 8 -0.24 -6.94 7.86
C LEU A 8 -1.45 -7.71 7.32
N VAL A 9 -2.24 -8.35 8.19
CA VAL A 9 -3.49 -9.02 7.79
C VAL A 9 -4.46 -8.03 7.17
N GLU A 10 -4.65 -6.86 7.78
CA GLU A 10 -5.53 -5.83 7.26
C GLU A 10 -5.09 -5.32 5.89
N VAL A 11 -3.79 -5.09 5.70
CA VAL A 11 -3.19 -4.64 4.44
C VAL A 11 -3.37 -5.71 3.35
N VAL A 12 -3.02 -6.97 3.62
CA VAL A 12 -3.15 -8.07 2.66
C VAL A 12 -4.62 -8.32 2.30
N TYR A 13 -5.52 -8.28 3.28
CA TYR A 13 -6.96 -8.40 3.05
C TYR A 13 -7.48 -7.26 2.15
N THR A 14 -7.05 -6.03 2.39
CA THR A 14 -7.46 -4.87 1.58
C THR A 14 -7.07 -5.02 0.11
N PHE A 15 -5.87 -5.52 -0.16
CA PHE A 15 -5.47 -5.85 -1.53
C PHE A 15 -6.33 -6.97 -2.12
N GLY A 16 -6.47 -8.08 -1.40
CA GLY A 16 -7.22 -9.25 -1.87
C GLY A 16 -8.69 -8.96 -2.13
N ALA A 17 -9.30 -8.07 -1.34
CA ALA A 17 -10.67 -7.61 -1.55
C ALA A 17 -10.83 -6.88 -2.90
N GLU A 18 -9.85 -6.07 -3.31
CA GLU A 18 -9.87 -5.43 -4.62
C GLU A 18 -9.63 -6.45 -5.74
N ALA A 19 -8.70 -7.39 -5.59
CA ALA A 19 -8.54 -8.48 -6.57
C ALA A 19 -9.85 -9.27 -6.78
N GLY A 20 -10.53 -9.64 -5.68
CA GLY A 20 -11.81 -10.35 -5.72
C GLY A 20 -12.95 -9.55 -6.36
N ARG A 21 -13.04 -8.24 -6.13
CA ARG A 21 -14.05 -7.37 -6.79
C ARG A 21 -13.92 -7.34 -8.31
N TYR A 22 -12.73 -7.58 -8.82
CA TYR A 22 -12.43 -7.60 -10.26
C TYR A 22 -12.43 -9.02 -10.84
N SER A 23 -12.83 -10.02 -10.05
CA SER A 23 -12.82 -11.44 -10.42
C SER A 23 -11.43 -11.95 -10.83
N CYS A 24 -10.38 -11.42 -10.20
CA CYS A 24 -9.00 -11.88 -10.39
C CYS A 24 -8.62 -12.93 -9.36
N THR A 25 -7.80 -13.90 -9.77
CA THR A 25 -7.09 -14.80 -8.86
C THR A 25 -5.72 -14.24 -8.51
N LEU A 26 -5.12 -14.75 -7.44
CA LEU A 26 -3.71 -14.50 -7.13
C LEU A 26 -2.89 -15.67 -7.64
N GLY A 27 -1.84 -15.37 -8.40
CA GLY A 27 -0.91 -16.38 -8.87
C GLY A 27 -0.10 -17.01 -7.75
N GLU A 28 0.49 -18.16 -8.06
CA GLU A 28 1.40 -18.85 -7.15
C GLU A 28 2.57 -17.91 -6.77
N GLY A 29 2.86 -17.82 -5.47
CA GLY A 29 3.90 -16.94 -4.94
C GLY A 29 3.48 -15.47 -4.72
N THR A 30 2.41 -14.98 -5.36
CA THR A 30 1.93 -13.59 -5.16
C THR A 30 1.62 -13.29 -3.69
N PRO A 31 0.93 -14.15 -2.91
CA PRO A 31 0.73 -13.91 -1.48
C PRO A 31 2.04 -13.83 -0.68
N GLY A 32 3.07 -14.58 -1.08
CA GLY A 32 4.40 -14.54 -0.48
C GLY A 32 5.10 -13.20 -0.73
N ALA A 33 5.12 -12.76 -1.99
CA ALA A 33 5.67 -11.46 -2.37
C ALA A 33 4.94 -10.29 -1.69
N MET A 34 3.61 -10.36 -1.60
CA MET A 34 2.81 -9.37 -0.86
C MET A 34 3.21 -9.32 0.62
N ARG A 35 3.36 -10.48 1.25
CA ARG A 35 3.75 -10.58 2.66
C ARG A 35 5.10 -9.95 2.90
N GLU A 36 6.09 -10.26 2.07
CA GLU A 36 7.44 -9.72 2.19
C GLU A 36 7.46 -8.19 2.03
N LEU A 37 6.89 -7.68 0.93
CA LEU A 37 6.88 -6.25 0.64
C LEU A 37 6.14 -5.45 1.73
N PHE A 38 4.95 -5.92 2.12
CA PHE A 38 4.15 -5.21 3.11
C PHE A 38 4.68 -5.36 4.55
N SER A 39 5.26 -6.50 4.94
CA SER A 39 5.85 -6.65 6.29
C SER A 39 7.01 -5.67 6.48
N ASN A 40 7.94 -5.61 5.51
CA ASN A 40 9.06 -4.68 5.54
C ASN A 40 8.58 -3.22 5.67
N THR A 41 7.53 -2.88 4.92
CA THR A 41 6.92 -1.55 4.94
C THR A 41 6.30 -1.21 6.30
N VAL A 42 5.50 -2.13 6.86
CA VAL A 42 4.80 -1.95 8.14
C VAL A 42 5.79 -1.84 9.29
N GLU A 43 6.80 -2.71 9.32
CA GLU A 43 7.84 -2.70 10.36
C GLU A 43 8.65 -1.41 10.34
N GLN A 44 9.02 -0.93 9.15
CA GLN A 44 9.72 0.35 9.01
C GLN A 44 8.84 1.52 9.49
N ALA A 45 7.58 1.56 9.07
CA ALA A 45 6.61 2.59 9.44
C ALA A 45 6.41 2.68 10.97
N LEU A 46 6.26 1.54 11.65
CA LEU A 46 6.11 1.48 13.10
C LEU A 46 7.41 1.85 13.83
N ARG A 47 8.58 1.52 13.27
CA ARG A 47 9.87 1.91 13.86
C ARG A 47 10.07 3.42 13.85
N GLU A 48 9.73 4.07 12.74
CA GLU A 48 9.87 5.52 12.56
C GLU A 48 8.78 6.29 13.32
N THR A 49 7.55 5.73 13.39
CA THR A 49 6.42 6.35 14.09
C THR A 49 5.57 5.28 14.80
N PRO A 50 5.88 4.92 16.06
CA PRO A 50 5.26 3.78 16.78
C PRO A 50 3.73 3.79 16.86
N ASN A 51 3.12 4.96 16.88
CA ASN A 51 1.66 5.13 16.98
C ASN A 51 1.00 5.49 15.64
N VAL A 52 1.69 5.29 14.51
CA VAL A 52 1.16 5.70 13.20
C VAL A 52 -0.15 4.99 12.86
N TRP A 53 -0.28 3.71 13.20
CA TRP A 53 -1.49 2.92 12.92
C TRP A 53 -2.67 3.27 13.83
N GLU A 54 -2.40 3.85 15.00
CA GLU A 54 -3.43 4.32 15.94
C GLU A 54 -4.06 5.65 15.47
N ARG A 55 -3.44 6.33 14.50
CA ARG A 55 -3.98 7.54 13.88
C ARG A 55 -4.98 7.15 12.77
N PRO A 56 -6.29 7.40 12.92
CA PRO A 56 -7.30 6.89 11.98
C PRO A 56 -7.09 7.33 10.54
N GLY A 57 -6.68 8.58 10.33
CA GLY A 57 -6.37 9.07 9.00
C GLY A 57 -5.20 8.31 8.36
N ALA A 58 -4.15 8.02 9.13
CA ALA A 58 -2.92 7.41 8.62
C ALA A 58 -3.20 5.98 8.15
N ARG A 59 -3.87 5.21 9.02
CA ARG A 59 -4.42 3.90 8.68
C ARG A 59 -5.29 3.96 7.42
N ARG A 60 -6.29 4.85 7.37
CA ARG A 60 -7.17 5.02 6.20
C ARG A 60 -6.39 5.32 4.91
N TYR A 61 -5.36 6.15 5.00
CA TYR A 61 -4.55 6.49 3.85
C TYR A 61 -3.77 5.28 3.33
N VAL A 62 -3.08 4.53 4.20
CA VAL A 62 -2.34 3.33 3.81
C VAL A 62 -3.26 2.33 3.13
N LEU A 63 -4.42 2.03 3.73
CA LEU A 63 -5.40 1.11 3.14
C LEU A 63 -5.92 1.60 1.78
N LYS A 64 -6.10 2.92 1.60
CA LYS A 64 -6.48 3.48 0.30
C LYS A 64 -5.40 3.24 -0.77
N GLN A 65 -4.12 3.35 -0.41
CA GLN A 65 -3.03 3.10 -1.35
C GLN A 65 -2.89 1.62 -1.68
N VAL A 66 -2.96 0.74 -0.67
CA VAL A 66 -2.97 -0.71 -0.86
C VAL A 66 -4.13 -1.13 -1.76
N ALA A 67 -5.33 -0.58 -1.53
CA ALA A 67 -6.48 -0.81 -2.39
C ALA A 67 -6.24 -0.30 -3.82
N ARG A 68 -5.52 0.82 -3.99
CA ARG A 68 -5.12 1.32 -5.32
C ARG A 68 -4.18 0.34 -6.02
N ILE A 69 -3.19 -0.20 -5.33
CA ILE A 69 -2.31 -1.25 -5.88
C ILE A 69 -3.15 -2.45 -6.32
N GLY A 70 -4.04 -2.95 -5.45
CA GLY A 70 -4.92 -4.08 -5.79
C GLY A 70 -5.77 -3.85 -7.04
N ARG A 71 -6.40 -2.65 -7.15
CA ARG A 71 -7.20 -2.30 -8.33
C ARG A 71 -6.38 -2.19 -9.62
N GLU A 72 -5.19 -1.58 -9.56
CA GLU A 72 -4.33 -1.45 -10.75
C GLU A 72 -3.74 -2.81 -11.16
N SER A 73 -3.31 -3.63 -10.21
CA SER A 73 -2.85 -5.00 -10.48
C SER A 73 -3.96 -5.83 -11.13
N ALA A 74 -5.19 -5.74 -10.60
CA ALA A 74 -6.34 -6.41 -11.20
C ALA A 74 -6.65 -5.87 -12.61
N ARG A 75 -6.55 -4.56 -12.83
CA ARG A 75 -6.75 -3.95 -14.16
C ARG A 75 -5.75 -4.47 -15.20
N VAL A 76 -4.49 -4.65 -14.80
CA VAL A 76 -3.44 -5.23 -15.65
C VAL A 76 -3.70 -6.72 -15.87
N ALA A 77 -3.97 -7.48 -14.80
CA ALA A 77 -4.25 -8.93 -14.89
C ALA A 77 -5.45 -9.23 -15.79
N ARG A 78 -6.50 -8.40 -15.80
CA ARG A 78 -7.66 -8.60 -16.70
C ARG A 78 -7.34 -8.46 -18.19
N GLN A 79 -6.15 -7.97 -18.54
CA GLN A 79 -5.67 -7.92 -19.92
C GLN A 79 -4.94 -9.22 -20.32
N THR A 80 -4.72 -10.14 -19.38
CA THR A 80 -4.07 -11.43 -19.61
C THR A 80 -5.08 -12.58 -19.52
N PRO A 81 -4.85 -13.71 -20.24
CA PRO A 81 -5.66 -14.91 -20.08
C PRO A 81 -5.66 -15.40 -18.62
N GLY A 82 -6.84 -15.73 -18.09
CA GLY A 82 -7.00 -16.22 -16.72
C GLY A 82 -7.19 -15.13 -15.65
N ALA A 83 -6.99 -13.85 -15.98
CA ALA A 83 -7.16 -12.73 -15.06
C ALA A 83 -6.38 -12.89 -13.73
N GLU A 84 -5.22 -13.52 -13.79
CA GLU A 84 -4.39 -13.82 -12.63
C GLU A 84 -3.42 -12.67 -12.33
N ILE A 85 -3.37 -12.25 -11.06
CA ILE A 85 -2.35 -11.32 -10.57
C ILE A 85 -1.10 -12.12 -10.21
N THR A 86 -0.15 -12.14 -11.14
CA THR A 86 1.17 -12.75 -10.94
C THR A 86 2.04 -11.88 -10.03
N VAL A 87 3.15 -12.46 -9.56
CA VAL A 87 4.17 -11.74 -8.76
C VAL A 87 4.67 -10.50 -9.52
N ASP A 88 4.96 -10.62 -10.81
CA ASP A 88 5.46 -9.51 -11.63
C ASP A 88 4.44 -8.37 -11.73
N ILE A 89 3.17 -8.69 -11.99
CA ILE A 89 2.09 -7.70 -12.04
C ILE A 89 1.99 -6.96 -10.69
N PHE A 90 2.03 -7.70 -9.59
CA PHE A 90 1.98 -7.12 -8.25
C PHE A 90 3.17 -6.20 -7.98
N ILE A 91 4.40 -6.69 -8.17
CA ILE A 91 5.63 -5.95 -7.87
C ILE A 91 5.73 -4.71 -8.74
N GLN A 92 5.50 -4.82 -10.05
CA GLN A 92 5.55 -3.68 -10.96
C GLN A 92 4.52 -2.61 -10.57
N THR A 93 3.28 -3.02 -10.31
CA THR A 93 2.22 -2.08 -9.89
C THR A 93 2.58 -1.39 -8.57
N ALA A 94 3.09 -2.15 -7.60
CA ALA A 94 3.47 -1.62 -6.30
C ALA A 94 4.63 -0.61 -6.43
N GLN A 95 5.65 -0.93 -7.22
CA GLN A 95 6.80 -0.06 -7.48
C GLN A 95 6.38 1.23 -8.19
N GLU A 96 5.58 1.15 -9.25
CA GLU A 96 5.11 2.33 -9.99
C GLU A 96 4.30 3.28 -9.11
N LEU A 97 3.34 2.75 -8.35
CA LEU A 97 2.50 3.56 -7.47
C LEU A 97 3.26 4.13 -6.27
N THR A 98 4.24 3.38 -5.76
CA THR A 98 5.17 3.85 -4.74
C THR A 98 6.00 5.01 -5.25
N ALA A 99 6.62 4.87 -6.43
CA ALA A 99 7.43 5.92 -7.03
C ALA A 99 6.60 7.19 -7.29
N GLN A 100 5.36 7.05 -7.77
CA GLN A 100 4.43 8.18 -7.90
C GLN A 100 4.15 8.88 -6.56
N GLN A 101 3.97 8.11 -5.48
CA GLN A 101 3.74 8.68 -4.15
C GLN A 101 4.99 9.40 -3.62
N GLN A 102 6.17 8.84 -3.84
CA GLN A 102 7.43 9.48 -3.44
C GLN A 102 7.58 10.84 -4.12
N LEU A 103 7.33 10.92 -5.43
CA LEU A 103 7.39 12.19 -6.18
C LEU A 103 6.40 13.25 -5.65
N VAL A 104 5.18 12.85 -5.29
CA VAL A 104 4.20 13.77 -4.67
C VAL A 104 4.74 14.30 -3.35
N CYS A 105 5.42 13.45 -2.60
CA CYS A 105 5.96 13.80 -1.30
C CYS A 105 7.22 14.61 -1.33
N ASP A 106 8.13 14.37 -2.27
CA ASP A 106 9.30 15.22 -2.47
C ASP A 106 8.86 16.64 -2.84
N ARG A 107 7.85 16.77 -3.73
CA ARG A 107 7.27 18.08 -4.09
C ARG A 107 6.59 18.77 -2.91
N MET A 108 5.93 17.99 -2.06
CA MET A 108 5.29 18.51 -0.87
C MET A 108 6.30 18.92 0.20
N ALA A 109 7.31 18.09 0.47
CA ALA A 109 8.36 18.39 1.43
C ALA A 109 9.14 19.66 1.04
N ALA A 110 9.32 19.89 -0.26
CA ALA A 110 9.94 21.10 -0.79
C ALA A 110 9.10 22.38 -0.56
N THR A 111 7.79 22.27 -0.34
CA THR A 111 6.88 23.42 -0.21
C THR A 111 6.31 23.60 1.20
N ARG A 112 6.00 22.50 1.89
CA ARG A 112 5.44 22.41 3.24
C ARG A 112 5.94 21.13 3.93
N PRO A 113 7.20 21.11 4.40
CA PRO A 113 7.81 19.93 5.03
C PRO A 113 7.03 19.43 6.25
N GLU A 114 6.34 20.32 6.96
CA GLU A 114 5.48 19.97 8.09
C GLU A 114 4.20 19.22 7.70
N TRP A 115 3.93 19.04 6.40
CA TRP A 115 2.77 18.31 5.87
C TRP A 115 3.10 16.92 5.35
N ALA A 116 4.38 16.59 5.19
CA ALA A 116 4.84 15.30 4.73
C ALA A 116 5.17 14.41 5.95
N LEU A 117 4.40 13.34 6.14
CA LEU A 117 4.81 12.24 7.01
C LEU A 117 5.19 11.05 6.14
N ILE A 118 6.50 10.81 5.99
CA ILE A 118 7.00 9.60 5.36
C ILE A 118 6.79 8.46 6.37
N SER A 119 6.08 7.41 5.97
CA SER A 119 5.86 6.22 6.80
C SER A 119 6.13 4.99 5.93
N GLY A 120 7.40 4.60 5.87
CA GLY A 120 7.88 3.62 4.89
C GLY A 120 7.51 4.03 3.46
N VAL A 121 6.87 3.12 2.72
CA VAL A 121 6.48 3.27 1.31
C VAL A 121 5.29 4.22 1.12
N PHE A 122 4.53 4.50 2.18
CA PHE A 122 3.31 5.30 2.09
C PHE A 122 3.58 6.68 2.66
N CYS A 123 3.78 7.64 1.78
CA CYS A 123 3.89 9.01 2.22
C CYS A 123 2.51 9.63 2.45
N MET A 124 2.29 10.20 3.63
CA MET A 124 1.02 10.73 4.08
C MET A 124 1.01 12.25 4.12
N ASN A 125 -0.05 12.83 3.56
CA ASN A 125 -0.29 14.27 3.54
C ASN A 125 -1.18 14.67 4.74
N LEU A 126 -0.63 15.36 5.74
CA LEU A 126 -1.30 15.71 7.00
C LEU A 126 -2.61 16.51 6.85
N PRO A 127 -2.73 17.49 5.93
CA PRO A 127 -4.00 18.13 5.58
C PRO A 127 -5.15 17.18 5.18
N TRP A 128 -4.84 16.03 4.57
CA TRP A 128 -5.85 15.04 4.17
C TRP A 128 -6.27 14.12 5.33
N LEU A 129 -5.51 14.16 6.44
CA LEU A 129 -5.78 13.40 7.67
C LEU A 129 -6.70 14.16 8.63
N ARG A 130 -6.93 15.46 8.40
CA ARG A 130 -7.79 16.34 9.22
C ARG A 130 -9.20 16.58 8.63
N ARG A 131 -9.54 15.97 7.49
CA ARG A 131 -10.87 16.08 6.85
C ARG A 131 -11.62 14.77 6.89
#